data_AF-A0A5E7I395-F1
#
_entry.id   AF-A0A5E7I395-F1
#
_cell.length_a   1.000
_cell.length_b   1.000
_cell.length_c   1.000
_cell.angle_alpha   90.00
_cell.angle_beta   90.00
_cell.angle_gamma   90.00
#
_symmetry.space_group_name_H-M   'P 1'
#
loop_
_entity.id
_entity.type
_entity.pdbx_description
1 polymer ?
#
loop_
_entity_poly.entity_id
_entity_poly.type
_entity_poly.pdbx_seq_one_letter_code
_entity_poly.pdbx_strand_id
1 'polypeptide(L)'
;MSEVDGSDYGVNEALGYPDAGERRAKSEYVMKIGILLETGRLDKTEAAQKLGLSEAELDEMLRGKFRDLTVAKISEYLNLLLDTRS
;
A
#
# COMPACT_ATOMS: atom_id res chain seq x y z
N MET A 1 13.84 -34.14 -13.69
CA MET A 1 13.15 -34.01 -14.99
C MET A 1 11.71 -34.41 -14.74
N SER A 2 10.77 -33.48 -14.60
CA SER A 2 10.53 -32.32 -15.47
C SER A 2 10.32 -31.00 -14.72
N GLU A 3 10.58 -29.94 -15.48
CA GLU A 3 10.61 -28.51 -15.21
C GLU A 3 9.28 -27.87 -15.65
N VAL A 4 8.70 -27.01 -14.81
CA VAL A 4 7.82 -25.86 -15.12
C VAL A 4 7.58 -25.15 -13.77
N ASP A 5 8.37 -24.13 -13.43
CA ASP A 5 8.11 -22.70 -13.68
C ASP A 5 6.65 -22.29 -13.44
N GLY A 6 6.46 -21.55 -12.35
CA GLY A 6 5.20 -21.00 -11.89
C GLY A 6 5.49 -19.83 -10.96
N SER A 7 6.32 -18.91 -11.46
CA SER A 7 6.49 -17.59 -10.85
C SER A 7 5.22 -16.79 -11.11
N ASP A 8 4.31 -16.70 -10.14
CA ASP A 8 3.43 -15.55 -10.02
C ASP A 8 3.03 -15.33 -8.56
N TYR A 9 3.36 -14.15 -8.06
CA TYR A 9 3.10 -13.69 -6.70
C TYR A 9 1.59 -13.44 -6.51
N GLY A 10 0.81 -14.50 -6.39
CA GLY A 10 -0.66 -14.43 -6.32
C GLY A 10 -1.27 -14.83 -4.98
N VAL A 11 -0.48 -15.05 -3.91
CA VAL A 11 -1.01 -15.61 -2.66
C VAL A 11 -1.62 -14.53 -1.75
N ASN A 12 -2.79 -14.01 -2.12
CA ASN A 12 -3.72 -13.42 -1.15
C ASN A 12 -5.04 -14.21 -1.11
N GLU A 13 -4.91 -15.53 -1.25
CA GLU A 13 -5.98 -16.50 -1.01
C GLU A 13 -5.75 -17.20 0.34
N ALA A 14 -6.07 -16.52 1.44
CA ALA A 14 -6.55 -17.16 2.67
C ALA A 14 -6.73 -16.09 3.74
N LEU A 15 -7.98 -15.86 4.15
CA LEU A 15 -8.44 -15.96 5.55
C LEU A 15 -9.87 -15.40 5.65
N GLY A 16 -10.86 -16.24 5.29
CA GLY A 16 -12.02 -16.61 6.12
C GLY A 16 -12.92 -15.57 6.79
N TYR A 17 -12.72 -14.27 6.58
CA TYR A 17 -13.62 -13.19 6.97
C TYR A 17 -13.48 -12.11 5.89
N PRO A 18 -14.55 -11.76 5.15
CA PRO A 18 -14.45 -10.73 4.10
C PRO A 18 -13.86 -9.42 4.64
N ASP A 19 -14.08 -9.11 5.92
CA ASP A 19 -13.50 -7.96 6.62
C ASP A 19 -12.03 -8.11 7.06
N ALA A 20 -11.58 -9.32 7.46
CA ALA A 20 -10.26 -9.48 8.07
C ALA A 20 -9.14 -9.54 7.03
N GLY A 21 -9.38 -10.23 5.91
CA GLY A 21 -8.45 -10.24 4.77
C GLY A 21 -8.29 -8.85 4.17
N GLU A 22 -9.41 -8.14 4.00
CA GLU A 22 -9.41 -6.78 3.46
C GLU A 22 -8.63 -5.80 4.37
N ARG A 23 -8.91 -5.80 5.68
CA ARG A 23 -8.19 -4.94 6.63
C ARG A 23 -6.70 -5.24 6.72
N ARG A 24 -6.31 -6.51 6.62
CA ARG A 24 -4.89 -6.89 6.58
C ARG A 24 -4.21 -6.38 5.32
N ALA A 25 -4.84 -6.57 4.16
CA ALA A 25 -4.32 -6.06 2.89
C ALA A 25 -4.14 -4.54 2.93
N LYS A 26 -5.16 -3.78 3.36
CA LYS A 26 -5.06 -2.32 3.53
C LYS A 26 -3.89 -1.93 4.44
N SER A 27 -3.78 -2.58 5.60
CA SER A 27 -2.72 -2.31 6.58
C SER A 27 -1.33 -2.56 6.02
N GLU A 28 -1.16 -3.63 5.23
CA GLU A 28 0.12 -3.96 4.59
C GLU A 28 0.54 -2.88 3.58
N TYR A 29 -0.38 -2.42 2.74
CA TYR A 29 -0.08 -1.34 1.78
C TYR A 29 0.27 -0.04 2.49
N VAL A 30 -0.49 0.35 3.52
CA VAL A 30 -0.20 1.55 4.32
C VAL A 30 1.15 1.44 5.03
N MET A 31 1.49 0.26 5.57
CA MET A 31 2.79 0.02 6.18
C MET A 31 3.94 0.20 5.19
N LYS A 32 3.81 -0.31 3.96
CA LYS A 32 4.81 -0.11 2.90
C LYS A 32 5.01 1.36 2.57
N ILE A 33 3.92 2.14 2.49
CA ILE A 33 3.98 3.60 2.30
C ILE A 33 4.72 4.27 3.47
N GLY A 34 4.40 3.89 4.71
CA GLY A 34 5.08 4.39 5.91
C GLY A 34 6.59 4.11 5.92
N ILE A 35 7.00 2.90 5.51
CA ILE A 35 8.42 2.55 5.39
C ILE A 35 9.12 3.39 4.33
N LEU A 36 8.50 3.68 3.18
CA LEU A 36 9.09 4.54 2.16
C LEU A 36 9.36 5.96 2.68
N LEU A 37 8.48 6.46 3.53
CA LEU A 37 8.64 7.76 4.21
C LEU A 37 9.71 7.71 5.30
N GLU A 38 9.70 6.69 6.16
CA GLU A 38 10.65 6.55 7.27
C GLU A 38 12.08 6.29 6.78
N THR A 39 12.23 5.56 5.67
CA THR A 39 13.54 5.31 5.04
C THR A 39 14.13 6.55 4.35
N GLY A 40 13.42 7.68 4.36
CA GLY A 40 13.83 8.93 3.72
C GLY A 40 13.90 8.83 2.19
N ARG A 41 13.33 7.77 1.60
CA ARG A 41 13.28 7.58 0.14
C ARG A 41 12.27 8.50 -0.51
N LEU A 42 11.30 8.98 0.27
CA LEU A 42 10.25 9.88 -0.18
C LEU A 42 9.93 10.87 0.94
N ASP A 43 9.87 12.15 0.61
CA ASP A 43 9.42 13.17 1.55
C ASP A 43 7.91 13.07 1.77
N LYS A 44 7.45 13.33 3.00
CA LYS A 44 6.02 13.26 3.34
C LYS A 44 5.19 14.26 2.52
N THR A 45 5.73 15.44 2.25
CA THR A 45 5.09 16.47 1.44
C THR A 45 4.98 16.02 -0.02
N GLU A 46 6.05 15.41 -0.55
CA GLU A 46 6.06 14.92 -1.93
C GLU A 46 5.10 13.73 -2.10
N ALA A 47 5.07 12.83 -1.12
CA ALA A 47 4.11 11.74 -1.07
C ALA A 47 2.68 12.27 -1.06
N ALA A 48 2.36 13.19 -0.14
CA ALA A 48 1.02 13.76 -0.04
C ALA A 48 0.59 14.41 -1.37
N GLN A 49 1.47 15.20 -2.00
CA GLN A 49 1.20 15.80 -3.30
C GLN A 49 0.98 14.77 -4.41
N LYS A 50 1.80 13.72 -4.50
CA LYS A 50 1.64 12.62 -5.47
C LYS A 50 0.34 11.87 -5.29
N LEU A 51 -0.08 11.67 -4.05
CA LEU A 51 -1.33 10.97 -3.72
C LEU A 51 -2.57 11.87 -3.88
N GLY A 52 -2.39 13.18 -4.12
CA GLY A 52 -3.47 14.17 -4.13
C GLY A 52 -4.10 14.38 -2.75
N LEU A 53 -3.33 14.15 -1.69
CA LEU A 53 -3.74 14.25 -0.29
C LEU A 53 -3.02 15.44 0.38
N SER A 54 -3.56 15.89 1.51
CA SER A 54 -2.82 16.78 2.41
C SER A 54 -1.87 15.95 3.30
N GLU A 55 -0.80 16.55 3.82
CA GLU A 55 0.12 15.87 4.75
C GLU A 55 -0.60 15.32 6.00
N ALA A 56 -1.65 16.02 6.45
CA ALA A 56 -2.51 15.58 7.54
C ALA A 56 -3.33 14.33 7.16
N GLU A 57 -3.92 14.29 5.97
CA GLU A 57 -4.66 13.13 5.47
C GLU A 57 -3.74 11.90 5.32
N LEU A 58 -2.52 12.12 4.83
CA LEU A 58 -1.49 11.10 4.76
C LEU A 58 -1.11 10.59 6.16
N ASP A 59 -0.94 11.48 7.14
CA ASP A 59 -0.65 11.11 8.53
C ASP A 59 -1.77 10.27 9.15
N GLU A 60 -3.01 10.69 8.95
CA GLU A 60 -4.20 9.99 9.45
C GLU A 60 -4.33 8.60 8.81
N MET A 61 -4.04 8.49 7.50
CA MET A 61 -3.95 7.20 6.82
C MET A 61 -2.88 6.32 7.46
N LEU A 62 -1.67 6.83 7.68
CA LEU A 62 -0.58 6.07 8.34
C LEU A 62 -0.92 5.66 9.78
N ARG A 63 -1.75 6.44 10.49
CA ARG A 63 -2.27 6.12 11.83
C ARG A 63 -3.40 5.09 11.83
N GLY A 64 -3.84 4.61 10.67
CA GLY A 64 -4.88 3.60 10.58
C GLY A 64 -6.27 4.12 10.19
N LYS A 65 -6.41 5.41 9.84
CA LYS A 65 -7.67 6.00 9.36
C LYS A 65 -7.84 5.84 7.84
N PHE A 66 -7.76 4.60 7.38
CA PHE A 66 -7.96 4.22 5.97
C PHE A 66 -9.20 3.36 5.75
N ARG A 67 -10.15 3.37 6.70
CA ARG A 67 -11.33 2.49 6.64
C ARG A 67 -12.23 2.83 5.46
N ASP A 68 -12.34 4.12 5.14
CA ASP A 68 -13.12 4.65 4.02
C ASP A 68 -12.44 4.43 2.64
N LEU A 69 -11.17 4.01 2.64
CA LEU A 69 -10.43 3.70 1.42
C LEU A 69 -10.56 2.21 1.06
N THR A 70 -10.68 1.92 -0.22
CA THR A 70 -10.67 0.53 -0.72
C THR A 70 -9.23 0.02 -0.84
N VAL A 71 -9.04 -1.31 -0.80
CA VAL A 71 -7.71 -1.93 -1.00
C VAL A 71 -7.08 -1.47 -2.32
N ALA A 72 -7.87 -1.43 -3.39
CA ALA A 72 -7.43 -0.97 -4.70
C ALA A 72 -6.89 0.47 -4.65
N LYS A 73 -7.56 1.37 -3.91
CA LYS A 73 -7.13 2.77 -3.80
C LYS A 73 -5.79 2.91 -3.07
N ILE A 74 -5.59 2.16 -2.00
CA ILE A 74 -4.32 2.18 -1.23
C ILE A 74 -3.20 1.52 -2.04
N SER A 75 -3.50 0.46 -2.79
CA SER A 75 -2.54 -0.16 -3.70
C SER A 75 -2.13 0.78 -4.84
N GLU A 76 -3.06 1.54 -5.41
CA GLU A 76 -2.73 2.59 -6.39
C GLU A 76 -1.82 3.66 -5.78
N TYR A 77 -2.10 4.11 -4.56
CA TYR A 77 -1.23 5.05 -3.86
C TYR A 77 0.19 4.50 -3.73
N LEU A 78 0.36 3.25 -3.29
CA LEU A 78 1.68 2.63 -3.23
C LEU A 78 2.34 2.60 -4.61
N ASN A 79 1.61 2.26 -5.67
CA ASN A 79 2.14 2.22 -7.03
C ASN A 79 2.62 3.60 -7.51
N LEU A 80 1.84 4.66 -7.26
CA LEU A 80 2.20 6.05 -7.59
C LEU A 80 3.49 6.50 -6.90
N LEU A 81 3.72 6.04 -5.67
CA LEU A 81 4.95 6.35 -4.94
C LEU A 81 6.16 5.56 -5.47
N LEU A 82 5.95 4.33 -5.91
CA LEU A 82 7.00 3.48 -6.49
C LEU A 82 7.37 3.88 -7.93
N ASP A 83 6.42 4.40 -8.70
CA ASP A 83 6.58 4.84 -10.10
C ASP A 83 7.49 6.06 -10.26
N THR A 84 7.94 6.67 -9.15
CA THR A 84 8.95 7.76 -9.11
C THR A 84 10.34 7.34 -9.63
N ARG A 85 10.44 6.23 -10.35
CA ARG A 85 11.65 5.66 -10.94
C ARG A 85 11.47 5.52 -12.46
N SER A 86 11.33 6.64 -13.17
CA SER A 86 11.61 6.78 -14.60
C SER A 86 12.56 7.95 -14.82
#